data_AF-A0A3S0KTZ4-F1
#
_entry.id   AF-A0A3S0KTZ4-F1
#
_cell.length_a   1.000
_cell.length_b   1.000
_cell.length_c   1.000
_cell.angle_alpha   90.00
_cell.angle_beta   90.00
_cell.angle_gamma   90.00
#
_symmetry.space_group_name_H-M   'P 1'
#
loop_
_entity.id
_entity.type
_entity.pdbx_description
1 polymer ?
#
loop_
_entity_poly.entity_id
_entity_poly.type
_entity_poly.pdbx_seq_one_letter_code
_entity_poly.pdbx_strand_id
1 'polypeptide(L)'
;MMKPIITIGACIVLAFSLSAQVYAADGGNPKKGKHLYKKQCKSCHSKGDTAGELTPMSKTMSQWDRYFKRLKHKGDQEAFNALSEKDLKDIQQFLYDHAADSDQPQTCG
;
A
#
# COMPACT_ATOMS: atom_id res chain seq x y z
N MET A 1 -20.97 8.60 57.43
CA MET A 1 -21.64 7.54 56.63
C MET A 1 -21.35 7.79 55.16
N MET A 2 -20.34 7.10 54.65
CA MET A 2 -19.84 7.19 53.29
C MET A 2 -20.80 6.42 52.38
N LYS A 3 -21.56 7.12 51.54
CA LYS A 3 -22.40 6.54 50.48
C LYS A 3 -21.50 6.24 49.26
N PRO A 4 -21.83 5.27 48.40
CA PRO A 4 -20.87 4.56 47.55
C PRO A 4 -20.42 5.42 46.38
N ILE A 5 -19.45 6.30 46.61
CA ILE A 5 -18.75 7.10 45.59
C ILE A 5 -17.69 6.23 44.87
N ILE A 6 -17.66 4.90 45.13
CA ILE A 6 -16.58 3.98 44.71
C ILE A 6 -17.14 2.81 43.87
N THR A 7 -18.15 3.02 43.03
CA THR A 7 -18.64 1.91 42.15
C THR A 7 -19.19 2.34 40.79
N ILE A 8 -18.91 3.57 40.34
CA ILE A 8 -19.18 3.99 38.96
C ILE A 8 -17.96 4.76 38.40
N GLY A 9 -16.76 4.30 38.76
CA GLY A 9 -15.48 4.83 38.27
C GLY A 9 -14.83 3.95 37.21
N ALA A 10 -15.55 3.00 36.61
CA ALA A 10 -14.94 1.89 35.87
C ALA A 10 -15.58 1.52 34.52
N CYS A 11 -16.36 2.40 33.88
CA CYS A 11 -16.92 2.09 32.54
C CYS A 11 -16.99 3.28 31.56
N ILE A 12 -16.24 4.38 31.77
CA ILE A 12 -16.21 5.53 30.84
C ILE A 12 -14.78 5.73 30.27
N VAL A 13 -14.08 4.64 29.93
CA VAL A 13 -12.77 4.70 29.24
C VAL A 13 -12.66 3.63 28.13
N LEU A 14 -13.79 3.21 27.55
CA LEU A 14 -13.83 2.25 26.44
C LEU A 14 -14.42 2.85 25.16
N ALA A 15 -14.21 4.13 24.95
CA ALA A 15 -14.70 4.84 23.77
C ALA A 15 -13.63 5.81 23.29
N PHE A 16 -12.53 5.33 22.71
CA PHE A 16 -11.70 6.07 21.74
C PHE A 16 -10.58 5.19 21.16
N SER A 17 -10.89 3.97 20.74
CA SER A 17 -10.09 3.31 19.71
C SER A 17 -10.71 3.65 18.36
N LEU A 18 -10.39 4.85 17.84
CA LEU A 18 -10.45 5.07 16.39
C LEU A 18 -9.40 4.15 15.79
N SER A 19 -9.77 2.91 15.52
CA SER A 19 -9.07 2.13 14.51
C SER A 19 -9.27 2.93 13.23
N ALA A 20 -8.20 3.58 12.77
CA ALA A 20 -8.14 4.01 11.39
C ALA A 20 -8.34 2.74 10.57
N GLN A 21 -9.56 2.53 10.08
CA GLN A 21 -9.82 1.55 9.06
C GLN A 21 -9.06 2.07 7.85
N VAL A 22 -7.81 1.63 7.73
CA VAL A 22 -7.07 1.73 6.49
C VAL A 22 -7.88 0.89 5.53
N TYR A 23 -8.71 1.56 4.72
CA TYR A 23 -9.40 0.95 3.60
C TYR A 23 -8.31 0.35 2.72
N ALA A 24 -8.02 -0.94 2.92
CA ALA A 24 -7.26 -1.72 1.98
C ALA A 24 -7.92 -1.50 0.62
N ALA A 25 -7.14 -1.07 -0.36
CA ALA A 25 -7.64 -0.85 -1.71
C ALA A 25 -8.44 -2.08 -2.13
N ASP A 26 -9.72 -1.88 -2.41
CA ASP A 26 -10.63 -2.98 -2.70
C ASP A 26 -10.20 -3.64 -4.03
N GLY A 27 -9.54 -4.80 -3.98
CA GLY A 27 -9.64 -5.84 -5.01
C GLY A 27 -8.57 -5.90 -6.12
N GLY A 28 -7.29 -6.09 -5.79
CA GLY A 28 -6.30 -6.70 -6.70
C GLY A 28 -5.83 -8.08 -6.19
N ASN A 29 -5.23 -8.91 -7.06
CA ASN A 29 -4.58 -10.15 -6.64
C ASN A 29 -3.08 -9.88 -6.37
N PRO A 30 -2.63 -9.81 -5.11
CA PRO A 30 -1.24 -9.43 -4.79
C PRO A 30 -0.22 -10.47 -5.24
N LYS A 31 -0.58 -11.76 -5.32
CA LYS A 31 0.32 -12.80 -5.84
C LYS A 31 0.60 -12.60 -7.33
N LYS A 32 -0.45 -12.32 -8.12
CA LYS A 32 -0.32 -11.95 -9.54
C LYS A 32 0.39 -10.61 -9.69
N GLY A 33 0.07 -9.64 -8.83
CA GLY A 33 0.70 -8.34 -8.73
C GLY A 33 2.21 -8.41 -8.58
N LYS A 34 2.71 -9.24 -7.66
CA LYS A 34 4.15 -9.48 -7.47
C LYS A 34 4.83 -9.96 -8.74
N HIS A 35 4.20 -10.91 -9.45
CA HIS A 35 4.75 -11.42 -10.70
C HIS A 35 4.80 -10.35 -11.80
N LEU A 36 3.70 -9.60 -11.97
CA LEU A 36 3.61 -8.51 -12.94
C LEU A 36 4.60 -7.38 -12.62
N TYR A 37 4.71 -7.00 -11.35
CA TYR A 37 5.68 -6.01 -10.89
C TYR A 37 7.12 -6.38 -11.27
N LYS A 38 7.53 -7.64 -11.06
CA LYS A 38 8.85 -8.13 -11.47
C LYS A 38 9.04 -8.10 -12.97
N LYS A 39 8.00 -8.45 -13.73
CA LYS A 39 8.09 -8.55 -15.18
C LYS A 39 8.09 -7.16 -15.85
N GLN A 40 7.23 -6.26 -15.38
CA GLN A 40 6.87 -5.02 -16.07
C GLN A 40 7.54 -3.79 -15.46
N CYS A 41 7.70 -3.75 -14.12
CA CYS A 41 8.28 -2.59 -13.45
C CYS A 41 9.79 -2.75 -13.28
N LYS A 42 10.26 -3.95 -12.90
CA LYS A 42 11.69 -4.23 -12.69
C LYS A 42 12.47 -4.40 -14.00
N SER A 43 11.82 -4.38 -15.16
CA SER A 43 12.51 -4.28 -16.45
C SER A 43 13.30 -2.98 -16.62
N CYS A 44 12.88 -1.91 -15.93
CA CYS A 44 13.58 -0.62 -15.91
C CYS A 44 13.99 -0.16 -14.51
N HIS A 45 13.40 -0.73 -13.46
CA HIS A 45 13.63 -0.31 -12.07
C HIS A 45 14.36 -1.35 -11.20
N SER A 46 15.25 -2.14 -11.81
CA SER A 46 16.14 -3.04 -11.08
C SER A 46 17.25 -2.28 -10.34
N LYS A 47 17.95 -3.00 -9.46
CA LYS A 47 19.04 -2.43 -8.67
C LYS A 47 20.16 -1.97 -9.60
N GLY A 48 20.50 -0.69 -9.53
CA GLY A 48 21.54 -0.08 -10.37
C GLY A 48 21.06 0.42 -11.73
N ASP A 49 19.77 0.26 -12.07
CA ASP A 49 19.23 0.83 -13.29
C ASP A 49 19.19 2.37 -13.24
N THR A 50 19.35 3.00 -14.40
CA THR A 50 19.36 4.47 -14.54
C THR A 50 18.03 5.13 -14.18
N ALA A 51 16.91 4.39 -14.28
CA ALA A 51 15.59 4.87 -13.84
C ALA A 51 15.40 4.80 -12.31
N GLY A 52 16.42 4.34 -11.58
CA GLY A 52 16.40 4.17 -10.13
C GLY A 52 15.73 2.86 -9.71
N GLU A 53 16.22 2.30 -8.61
CA GLU A 53 15.65 1.08 -8.05
C GLU A 53 14.25 1.34 -7.49
N LEU A 54 13.29 0.51 -7.90
CA LEU A 54 11.95 0.47 -7.31
C LEU A 54 11.83 -0.74 -6.39
N THR A 55 11.24 -0.50 -5.23
CA THR A 55 10.84 -1.49 -4.23
C THR A 55 9.44 -1.15 -3.72
N PRO A 56 8.69 -2.10 -3.14
CA PRO A 56 7.43 -1.78 -2.47
C PRO A 56 7.56 -0.64 -1.45
N MET A 57 8.67 -0.60 -0.70
CA MET A 57 8.98 0.46 0.26
C MET A 57 9.37 1.82 -0.36
N SER A 58 9.43 1.96 -1.68
CA SER A 58 9.75 3.25 -2.32
C SER A 58 8.67 4.32 -2.08
N LYS A 59 7.49 3.92 -1.58
CA LYS A 59 6.39 4.81 -1.22
C LYS A 59 5.60 4.26 -0.03
N THR A 60 4.85 5.14 0.62
CA THR A 60 3.78 4.76 1.56
C THR A 60 2.55 4.23 0.83
N MET A 61 1.66 3.54 1.55
CA MET A 61 0.38 3.01 1.07
C MET A 61 -0.41 4.11 0.34
N SER A 62 -0.56 5.28 0.98
CA SER A 62 -1.29 6.43 0.42
C SER A 62 -0.65 7.03 -0.83
N GLN A 63 0.67 6.99 -0.92
CA GLN A 63 1.42 7.48 -2.08
C GLN A 63 1.31 6.52 -3.27
N TRP A 64 1.32 5.20 -3.03
CA TRP A 64 1.03 4.21 -4.06
C TRP A 64 -0.39 4.37 -4.60
N ASP A 65 -1.35 4.52 -3.71
CA ASP A 65 -2.75 4.70 -4.07
C ASP A 65 -2.95 5.93 -4.96
N ARG A 66 -2.32 7.06 -4.60
CA ARG A 66 -2.32 8.28 -5.40
C ARG A 66 -1.62 8.12 -6.75
N TYR A 67 -0.55 7.33 -6.81
CA TYR A 67 0.20 7.09 -8.04
C TYR A 67 -0.65 6.35 -9.07
N PHE A 68 -1.26 5.22 -8.67
CA PHE A 68 -2.12 4.42 -9.54
C PHE A 68 -3.45 5.12 -9.86
N LYS A 69 -3.95 6.01 -9.00
CA LYS A 69 -5.09 6.89 -9.35
C LYS A 69 -4.76 7.90 -10.45
N ARG A 70 -3.51 8.35 -10.56
CA ARG A 70 -3.10 9.34 -11.56
C ARG A 70 -2.73 8.71 -12.91
N LEU A 71 -2.29 7.45 -12.91
CA LEU A 71 -1.81 6.73 -14.10
C LEU A 71 -0.75 7.51 -14.91
N LYS A 72 0.09 8.31 -14.22
CA LYS A 72 1.16 9.10 -14.83
C LYS A 72 2.52 8.51 -14.48
N HIS A 73 3.12 7.83 -15.45
CA HIS A 73 4.47 7.28 -15.38
C HIS A 73 5.46 8.27 -16.02
N LYS A 74 6.59 8.54 -15.34
CA LYS A 74 7.65 9.38 -15.91
C LYS A 74 8.58 8.52 -16.78
N GLY A 75 8.98 9.03 -17.94
CA GLY A 75 9.76 8.24 -18.91
C GLY A 75 8.84 7.54 -19.89
N ASP A 76 8.82 6.22 -19.88
CA ASP A 76 8.00 5.42 -20.79
C ASP A 76 6.55 5.27 -20.29
N GLN A 77 5.70 6.21 -20.70
CA GLN A 77 4.26 6.16 -20.42
C GLN A 77 3.54 5.10 -21.26
N GLU A 78 4.06 4.73 -22.43
CA GLU A 78 3.43 3.74 -23.31
C GLU A 78 3.52 2.33 -22.72
N ALA A 79 4.68 1.95 -22.17
CA ALA A 79 4.83 0.71 -21.43
C ALA A 79 3.85 0.59 -20.25
N PHE A 80 3.60 1.71 -19.55
CA PHE A 80 2.63 1.75 -18.47
C PHE A 80 1.18 1.64 -18.97
N ASN A 81 0.85 2.31 -20.08
CA ASN A 81 -0.48 2.27 -20.70
C ASN A 81 -0.81 0.91 -21.37
N ALA A 82 0.21 0.13 -21.72
CA ALA A 82 0.04 -1.22 -22.27
C ALA A 82 -0.49 -2.23 -21.25
N LEU A 83 -0.44 -1.91 -19.95
CA LEU A 83 -0.99 -2.74 -18.88
C LEU A 83 -2.51 -2.59 -18.81
N SER A 84 -3.22 -3.71 -18.68
CA SER A 84 -4.66 -3.67 -18.45
C SER A 84 -4.99 -3.04 -17.10
N GLU A 85 -6.20 -2.48 -16.95
CA GLU A 85 -6.68 -1.97 -15.65
C GLU A 85 -6.57 -3.03 -14.54
N LYS A 86 -6.86 -4.29 -14.86
CA LYS A 86 -6.72 -5.39 -13.91
C LYS A 86 -5.27 -5.63 -13.52
N ASP A 87 -4.34 -5.59 -14.46
CA ASP A 87 -2.91 -5.77 -14.16
C ASP A 87 -2.39 -4.62 -13.30
N LEU A 88 -2.78 -3.39 -13.60
CA LEU A 88 -2.46 -2.22 -12.78
C LEU A 88 -2.99 -2.37 -11.36
N LYS A 89 -4.23 -2.84 -11.20
CA LYS A 89 -4.85 -3.10 -9.90
C LYS A 89 -4.16 -4.24 -9.13
N ASP A 90 -3.80 -5.33 -9.83
CA ASP A 90 -3.04 -6.44 -9.24
C ASP A 90 -1.66 -5.94 -8.75
N ILE A 91 -0.93 -5.15 -9.57
CA ILE A 91 0.37 -4.54 -9.21
C ILE A 91 0.22 -3.58 -8.02
N GLN A 92 -0.77 -2.69 -8.07
CA GLN A 92 -1.04 -1.73 -7.00
C GLN A 92 -1.27 -2.45 -5.67
N GLN A 93 -2.06 -3.52 -5.65
CA GLN A 93 -2.33 -4.28 -4.43
C GLN A 93 -1.02 -4.80 -3.81
N PHE A 94 -0.15 -5.42 -4.62
CA PHE A 94 1.14 -5.90 -4.13
C PHE A 94 2.01 -4.76 -3.56
N LEU A 95 2.09 -3.62 -4.25
CA LEU A 95 2.87 -2.48 -3.80
C LEU A 95 2.29 -1.82 -2.53
N TYR A 96 0.97 -1.79 -2.42
CA TYR A 96 0.24 -1.24 -1.28
C TYR A 96 0.41 -2.14 -0.04
N ASP A 97 0.21 -3.45 -0.17
CA ASP A 97 0.31 -4.41 0.94
C ASP A 97 1.73 -4.49 1.53
N HIS A 98 2.74 -4.10 0.74
CA HIS A 98 4.15 -4.15 1.13
C HIS A 98 4.85 -2.78 1.14
N ALA A 99 4.05 -1.70 1.21
CA ALA A 99 4.53 -0.33 1.25
C ALA A 99 5.40 -0.04 2.50
N ALA A 100 6.05 1.13 2.52
CA ALA A 100 6.97 1.52 3.60
C ALA A 100 6.33 1.55 4.99
N ASP A 101 5.04 1.88 5.05
CA ASP A 101 4.22 2.03 6.25
C ASP A 101 3.16 0.91 6.38
N SER A 102 3.28 -0.18 5.62
CA SER A 102 2.40 -1.34 5.79
C SER A 102 2.87 -2.22 6.96
N ASP A 103 2.00 -3.12 7.42
CA ASP A 103 2.34 -4.12 8.45
C ASP A 103 3.37 -5.16 7.95
N GLN A 104 3.60 -5.25 6.64
CA GLN A 104 4.47 -6.23 6.01
C GLN A 104 5.36 -5.59 4.92
N PRO A 105 6.21 -4.61 5.25
CA PRO A 105 7.01 -3.89 4.27
C PRO A 105 8.03 -4.84 3.60
N GLN A 106 8.27 -4.67 2.30
CA GLN A 106 9.28 -5.45 1.57
C GLN A 106 10.37 -4.56 0.96
N THR A 107 11.62 -4.75 1.41
CA THR A 107 12.81 -4.07 0.90
C THR A 107 13.26 -4.59 -0.46
N CYS A 108 12.88 -5.83 -0.80
CA CYS A 108 13.15 -6.46 -2.08
C CYS A 108 11.85 -7.01 -2.67
N GLY A 109 11.67 -6.83 -3.99
CA GLY A 109 10.46 -7.25 -4.70
C GLY A 109 10.70 -8.49 -5.52
#